data_AF-A0AAV2AZB8-F1
#
_entry.id   AF-A0AAV2AZB8-F1
#
_cell.length_a   1.000
_cell.length_b   1.000
_cell.length_c   1.000
_cell.angle_alpha   90.00
_cell.angle_beta   90.00
_cell.angle_gamma   90.00
#
_symmetry.space_group_name_H-M   'P 1'
#
loop_
_entity.id
_entity.type
_entity.pdbx_description
1 polymer ?
#
loop_
_entity_poly.entity_id
_entity_poly.type
_entity_poly.pdbx_seq_one_letter_code
_entity_poly.pdbx_strand_id
1 'polypeptide(L)'
;MMRLIKGARNVIKGNSVKNYNEPQKKAVLNLIENLRNVPNHVFGEHNKCKETCERKNLEPDKIVYPLMRSSGLLHAIESEIGRILVACSNTLIWNATNNPAENYMSQVCKLSGGKRIDFSKSSGFKHRSTIAVLEFQSPAQQCCGRFRLHSSLDELKTFHTSIHQGLYALGQEETSVTSKNIDRTKLYE
;
A
#
# COMPACT_ATOMS: atom_id res chain seq x y z
N MET A 1 -8.93 19.14 -9.69
CA MET A 1 -9.00 18.20 -8.54
C MET A 1 -8.08 16.97 -8.68
N MET A 2 -7.99 16.29 -9.84
CA MET A 2 -7.15 15.08 -10.01
C MET A 2 -5.64 15.26 -9.70
N ARG A 3 -5.06 16.45 -9.92
CA ARG A 3 -3.62 16.68 -9.71
C ARG A 3 -3.21 16.61 -8.23
N LEU A 4 -4.00 17.19 -7.32
CA LEU A 4 -3.78 17.11 -5.87
C LEU A 4 -3.83 15.68 -5.37
N ILE A 5 -4.87 14.94 -5.79
CA ILE A 5 -5.06 13.54 -5.41
C ILE A 5 -3.90 12.66 -5.89
N LYS A 6 -3.47 12.84 -7.15
CA LYS A 6 -2.31 12.13 -7.72
C LYS A 6 -1.02 12.49 -6.97
N GLY A 7 -0.80 13.78 -6.68
CA GLY A 7 0.37 14.26 -5.94
C GLY A 7 0.48 13.64 -4.55
N ALA A 8 -0.60 13.68 -3.76
CA ALA A 8 -0.64 13.08 -2.43
C ALA A 8 -0.39 11.57 -2.46
N ARG A 9 -1.03 10.84 -3.40
CA ARG A 9 -0.79 9.39 -3.55
C ARG A 9 0.65 9.05 -3.89
N ASN A 10 1.27 9.82 -4.80
CA ASN A 10 2.65 9.58 -5.19
C ASN A 10 3.61 9.81 -4.01
N VAL A 11 3.36 10.86 -3.20
CA VAL A 11 4.12 11.13 -1.98
C VAL A 11 3.98 9.98 -0.98
N ILE A 12 2.76 9.49 -0.71
CA ILE A 12 2.54 8.38 0.23
C ILE A 12 3.25 7.12 -0.26
N LYS A 13 3.11 6.76 -1.54
CA LYS A 13 3.79 5.60 -2.12
C LYS A 13 5.32 5.71 -2.10
N GLY A 14 5.86 6.90 -2.36
CA GLY A 14 7.31 7.13 -2.37
C GLY A 14 7.96 7.07 -1.00
N ASN A 15 7.19 7.28 0.08
CA ASN A 15 7.67 7.24 1.46
C ASN A 15 7.18 6.00 2.23
N SER A 16 6.49 5.05 1.56
CA SER A 16 5.96 3.86 2.23
C SER A 16 7.10 2.98 2.73
N VAL A 17 7.09 2.65 4.02
CA VAL A 17 8.12 1.79 4.64
C VAL A 17 7.84 0.33 4.26
N LYS A 18 8.85 -0.34 3.70
CA LYS A 18 8.74 -1.76 3.28
C LYS A 18 9.21 -2.75 4.33
N ASN A 19 10.02 -2.31 5.30
CA ASN A 19 10.63 -3.15 6.33
C ASN A 19 10.48 -2.49 7.71
N TYR A 20 10.17 -3.27 8.75
CA TYR A 20 9.97 -2.77 10.12
C TYR A 20 11.23 -2.16 10.79
N ASN A 21 12.41 -2.35 10.18
CA ASN A 21 13.72 -2.05 10.77
C ASN A 21 14.24 -0.61 10.52
N GLU A 22 13.56 0.20 9.71
CA GLU A 22 13.96 1.60 9.52
C GLU A 22 13.59 2.49 10.72
N PRO A 23 14.32 3.59 10.98
CA PRO A 23 13.93 4.57 12.00
C PRO A 23 12.61 5.25 11.60
N GLN A 24 11.51 4.66 12.07
CA GLN A 24 10.12 4.98 11.73
C GLN A 24 9.82 6.47 11.87
N LYS A 25 10.36 7.09 12.92
CA LYS A 25 10.17 8.52 13.21
C LYS A 25 10.70 9.41 12.09
N LYS A 26 11.86 9.09 11.50
CA LYS A 26 12.45 9.87 10.40
C LYS A 26 11.63 9.75 9.12
N ALA A 27 11.14 8.54 8.82
CA ALA A 27 10.32 8.29 7.64
C ALA A 27 8.96 9.00 7.74
N VAL A 28 8.34 9.00 8.92
CA VAL A 28 7.10 9.76 9.19
C VAL A 28 7.32 11.26 9.04
N LEU A 29 8.40 11.82 9.62
CA LEU A 29 8.70 13.26 9.49
C LEU A 29 8.91 13.66 8.02
N ASN A 30 9.65 12.84 7.27
CA ASN A 30 9.83 13.05 5.82
C ASN A 30 8.48 13.02 5.08
N LEU A 31 7.59 12.08 5.41
CA LEU A 31 6.26 12.01 4.80
C LEU A 31 5.44 13.27 5.11
N ILE A 32 5.46 13.76 6.35
CA ILE A 32 4.76 14.98 6.78
C ILE A 32 5.25 16.19 5.97
N GLU A 33 6.56 16.37 5.85
CA GLU A 33 7.14 17.47 5.07
C GLU A 33 6.73 17.41 3.60
N ASN A 34 6.79 16.22 3.00
CA ASN A 34 6.39 16.05 1.61
C ASN A 34 4.90 16.30 1.40
N LEU A 35 4.03 15.86 2.31
CA LEU A 35 2.58 16.08 2.25
C LEU A 35 2.22 17.55 2.34
N ARG A 36 2.87 18.29 3.25
CA ARG A 36 2.71 19.76 3.37
C ARG A 36 3.13 20.49 2.10
N ASN A 37 4.06 19.93 1.33
CA ASN A 37 4.52 20.52 0.08
C ASN A 37 3.66 20.16 -1.14
N VAL A 38 2.71 19.21 -1.03
CA VAL A 38 1.87 18.77 -2.17
C VAL A 38 1.12 19.93 -2.83
N PRO A 39 0.46 20.86 -2.12
CA PRO A 39 -0.24 21.98 -2.74
C PRO A 39 0.70 22.84 -3.56
N ASN A 40 1.81 23.26 -2.97
CA ASN A 40 2.83 24.08 -3.62
C ASN A 40 3.35 23.40 -4.89
N HIS A 41 3.75 22.13 -4.80
CA HIS A 41 4.18 21.34 -5.95
C HIS A 41 3.13 21.24 -7.07
N VAL A 42 1.84 21.11 -6.71
CA VAL A 42 0.76 20.98 -7.69
C VAL A 42 0.45 22.31 -8.38
N PHE A 43 0.51 23.41 -7.65
CA PHE A 43 0.22 24.76 -8.17
C PHE A 43 1.42 25.46 -8.81
N GLY A 44 2.57 24.80 -8.87
CA GLY A 44 3.74 25.28 -9.62
C GLY A 44 4.79 26.00 -8.77
N GLU A 45 4.70 25.92 -7.45
CA GLU A 45 5.72 26.40 -6.52
C GLU A 45 6.66 25.23 -6.14
N HIS A 46 7.87 25.26 -6.70
CA HIS A 46 8.81 24.14 -6.61
C HIS A 46 9.99 24.37 -5.67
N ASN A 47 10.06 25.53 -4.98
CA ASN A 47 11.17 25.88 -4.09
C ASN A 47 11.43 24.87 -2.95
N LYS A 48 10.36 24.23 -2.44
CA LYS A 48 10.44 23.22 -1.38
C LYS A 48 10.46 21.77 -1.89
N CYS A 49 10.55 21.58 -3.21
CA CYS A 49 10.63 20.24 -3.79
C CYS A 49 12.05 19.65 -3.66
N LYS A 50 12.12 18.33 -3.48
CA LYS A 50 13.36 17.55 -3.55
C LYS A 50 13.97 17.64 -4.95
N GLU A 51 15.28 17.42 -5.07
CA GLU A 51 16.00 17.41 -6.37
C GLU A 51 15.40 16.41 -7.38
N THR A 52 14.75 15.36 -6.90
CA THR A 52 14.08 14.36 -7.72
C THR A 52 12.79 14.85 -8.40
N CYS A 53 12.35 16.08 -8.11
CA CYS A 53 11.21 16.68 -8.79
C CYS A 53 11.61 17.12 -10.20
N GLU A 54 11.05 16.45 -11.20
CA GLU A 54 11.23 16.78 -12.63
C GLU A 54 10.95 18.25 -12.96
N ARG A 55 10.03 18.85 -12.20
CA ARG A 55 9.59 20.24 -12.37
C ARG A 55 10.36 21.26 -11.54
N LYS A 56 11.46 20.87 -10.89
CA LYS A 56 12.21 21.77 -9.99
C LYS A 56 12.92 22.91 -10.73
N ASN A 57 13.45 22.61 -11.90
CA ASN A 57 14.17 23.57 -12.74
C ASN A 57 13.24 24.33 -13.72
N LEU A 58 11.93 24.11 -13.62
CA LEU A 58 10.95 24.84 -14.41
C LEU A 58 10.56 26.11 -13.67
N GLU A 59 10.36 27.18 -14.45
CA GLU A 59 9.86 28.45 -13.92
C GLU A 59 8.52 28.24 -13.20
N PRO A 60 8.33 28.87 -12.03
CA PRO A 60 7.11 28.75 -11.28
C PRO A 60 5.92 29.34 -12.06
N ASP A 61 4.74 28.79 -11.80
CA ASP A 61 3.50 29.27 -12.43
C ASP A 61 3.16 30.68 -11.90
N LYS A 62 3.42 31.70 -12.72
CA LYS A 62 3.32 33.11 -12.34
C LYS A 62 1.88 33.59 -12.12
N ILE A 63 0.88 32.81 -12.54
CA ILE A 63 -0.53 33.21 -12.50
C ILE A 63 -1.29 32.39 -11.46
N VAL A 64 -1.22 31.05 -11.56
CA VAL A 64 -2.07 30.17 -10.75
C VAL A 64 -1.70 30.21 -9.28
N TYR A 65 -0.42 30.10 -8.95
CA TYR A 65 0.01 30.05 -7.56
C TYR A 65 -0.27 31.36 -6.79
N PRO A 66 0.06 32.57 -7.31
CA PRO A 66 -0.30 33.83 -6.66
C PRO A 66 -1.80 34.02 -6.50
N LEU A 67 -2.61 33.61 -7.49
CA LEU A 67 -4.08 33.69 -7.40
C LEU A 67 -4.63 32.76 -6.32
N MET A 68 -4.14 31.52 -6.25
CA MET A 68 -4.51 30.54 -5.22
C MET A 68 -4.13 31.02 -3.80
N ARG A 69 -2.99 31.70 -3.67
CA ARG A 69 -2.52 32.25 -2.41
C ARG A 69 -3.32 33.48 -1.97
N SER A 70 -3.54 34.43 -2.87
CA SER A 70 -4.30 35.66 -2.59
C SER A 70 -5.79 35.41 -2.33
N SER A 71 -6.39 34.43 -3.00
CA SER A 71 -7.78 34.01 -2.75
C SER A 71 -7.99 33.26 -1.43
N GLY A 72 -6.91 32.87 -0.72
CA GLY A 72 -6.98 32.05 0.49
C GLY A 72 -7.32 30.57 0.24
N LEU A 73 -7.61 30.18 -1.00
CA LEU A 73 -7.94 28.79 -1.34
C LEU A 73 -6.76 27.84 -1.07
N LEU A 74 -5.53 28.30 -1.31
CA LEU A 74 -4.33 27.52 -0.99
C LEU A 74 -4.27 27.22 0.52
N HIS A 75 -4.56 28.21 1.35
CA HIS A 75 -4.57 28.06 2.81
C HIS A 75 -5.64 27.08 3.28
N ALA A 76 -6.85 27.14 2.70
CA ALA A 76 -7.92 26.18 3.00
C ALA A 76 -7.50 24.74 2.65
N ILE A 77 -6.84 24.55 1.49
CA ILE A 77 -6.32 23.23 1.08
C ILE A 77 -5.21 22.75 2.02
N GLU A 78 -4.25 23.60 2.36
CA GLU A 78 -3.16 23.28 3.29
C GLU A 78 -3.68 22.89 4.67
N SER A 79 -4.69 23.62 5.17
CA SER A 79 -5.36 23.31 6.44
C SER A 79 -5.98 21.91 6.43
N GLU A 80 -6.73 21.57 5.37
CA GLU A 80 -7.40 20.27 5.29
C GLU A 80 -6.41 19.10 5.10
N ILE A 81 -5.33 19.32 4.34
CA ILE A 81 -4.23 18.36 4.25
C ILE A 81 -3.57 18.16 5.61
N GLY A 82 -3.38 19.25 6.37
CA GLY A 82 -2.87 19.20 7.74
C GLY A 82 -3.76 18.39 8.66
N ARG A 83 -5.07 18.64 8.61
CA ARG A 83 -6.07 18.00 9.46
C ARG A 83 -6.20 16.50 9.20
N ILE A 84 -6.18 16.08 7.94
CA ILE A 84 -6.41 14.68 7.56
C ILE A 84 -5.09 13.95 7.31
N LEU A 85 -4.34 14.35 6.28
CA LEU A 85 -3.20 13.56 5.79
C LEU A 85 -2.01 13.62 6.74
N VAL A 86 -1.69 14.82 7.26
CA VAL A 86 -0.57 14.97 8.21
C VAL A 86 -0.89 14.27 9.53
N ALA A 87 -2.10 14.42 10.07
CA ALA A 87 -2.53 13.73 11.28
C ALA A 87 -2.47 12.18 11.14
N CYS A 88 -2.83 11.65 9.97
CA CYS A 88 -2.78 10.21 9.69
C CYS A 88 -1.42 9.72 9.17
N SER A 89 -0.35 10.52 9.19
CA SER A 89 0.93 10.13 8.56
C SER A 89 1.54 8.86 9.13
N ASN A 90 1.34 8.59 10.43
CA ASN A 90 1.77 7.36 11.09
C ASN A 90 1.12 6.08 10.53
N THR A 91 -0.12 6.16 10.05
CA THR A 91 -0.84 5.01 9.47
C THR A 91 -0.64 4.95 7.95
N LEU A 92 -0.60 6.12 7.29
CA LEU A 92 -0.38 6.24 5.85
C LEU A 92 0.97 5.67 5.41
N ILE A 93 2.01 5.76 6.25
CA ILE A 93 3.34 5.24 5.93
C ILE A 93 3.37 3.72 5.75
N TRP A 94 2.47 3.01 6.44
CA TRP A 94 2.29 1.56 6.34
C TRP A 94 1.27 1.16 5.29
N ASN A 95 0.61 2.13 4.64
CA ASN A 95 -0.58 1.91 3.84
C ASN A 95 -1.60 1.03 4.60
N ALA A 96 -1.69 1.22 5.92
CA ALA A 96 -2.52 0.42 6.79
C ALA A 96 -3.99 0.79 6.58
N THR A 97 -4.81 -0.22 6.30
CA THR A 97 -6.27 -0.10 6.26
C THR A 97 -6.83 -0.41 7.65
N ASN A 98 -7.83 0.34 8.09
CA ASN A 98 -8.61 0.00 9.28
C ASN A 98 -9.56 -1.19 9.03
N ASN A 99 -9.74 -1.58 7.76
CA ASN A 99 -10.54 -2.73 7.36
C ASN A 99 -9.68 -3.75 6.59
N PRO A 100 -8.92 -4.59 7.31
CA PRO A 100 -8.12 -5.65 6.68
C PRO A 100 -9.00 -6.68 5.94
N ALA A 101 -10.23 -6.91 6.42
CA ALA A 101 -11.18 -7.82 5.78
C ALA A 101 -11.60 -7.32 4.38
N GLU A 102 -11.98 -6.04 4.25
CA GLU A 102 -12.30 -5.44 2.95
C GLU A 102 -11.09 -5.42 2.01
N ASN A 103 -9.90 -5.14 2.52
CA ASN A 103 -8.70 -5.13 1.70
C ASN A 103 -8.34 -6.54 1.19
N TYR A 104 -8.41 -7.56 2.05
CA TYR A 104 -8.26 -8.95 1.63
C TYR A 104 -9.33 -9.35 0.61
N MET A 105 -10.60 -9.05 0.88
CA MET A 105 -11.70 -9.37 -0.04
C MET A 105 -11.56 -8.63 -1.38
N SER A 106 -11.01 -7.42 -1.41
CA SER A 106 -10.67 -6.71 -2.65
C SER A 106 -9.65 -7.48 -3.49
N GLN A 107 -8.63 -8.08 -2.86
CA GLN A 107 -7.65 -8.94 -3.56
C GLN A 107 -8.30 -10.24 -4.06
N VAL A 108 -9.11 -10.91 -3.23
CA VAL A 108 -9.87 -12.11 -3.64
C VAL A 108 -10.77 -11.80 -4.84
N CYS A 109 -11.45 -10.65 -4.84
CA CYS A 109 -12.30 -10.21 -5.94
C CYS A 109 -11.49 -9.95 -7.22
N LYS A 110 -10.31 -9.32 -7.13
CA LYS A 110 -9.41 -9.10 -8.29
C LYS A 110 -8.94 -10.42 -8.90
N LEU A 111 -8.52 -11.37 -8.08
CA LEU A 111 -8.06 -12.70 -8.54
C LEU A 111 -9.21 -13.55 -9.07
N SER A 112 -10.40 -13.39 -8.51
CA SER A 112 -11.60 -14.06 -8.99
C SER A 112 -12.13 -13.45 -10.30
N GLY A 113 -11.81 -12.19 -10.59
CA GLY A 113 -12.18 -11.52 -11.84
C GLY A 113 -13.68 -11.50 -12.10
N GLY A 114 -14.50 -11.49 -11.04
CA GLY A 114 -15.96 -11.60 -11.14
C GLY A 114 -16.50 -12.98 -11.55
N LYS A 115 -15.65 -14.02 -11.61
CA LYS A 115 -16.12 -15.39 -11.84
C LYS A 115 -17.01 -15.84 -10.69
N ARG A 116 -18.18 -16.40 -11.01
CA ARG A 116 -19.05 -17.04 -10.02
C ARG A 116 -18.28 -18.14 -9.28
N ILE A 117 -18.49 -18.23 -7.97
CA ILE A 117 -17.91 -19.30 -7.17
C ILE A 117 -18.62 -20.59 -7.57
N ASP A 118 -17.88 -21.46 -8.24
CA ASP A 118 -18.36 -22.79 -8.59
C ASP A 118 -18.11 -23.73 -7.41
N PHE A 119 -19.15 -24.05 -6.65
CA PHE A 119 -19.09 -24.96 -5.51
C PHE A 119 -18.91 -26.42 -5.92
N SER A 120 -19.14 -26.77 -7.19
CA SER A 120 -18.92 -28.13 -7.69
C SER A 120 -17.43 -28.46 -7.87
N LYS A 121 -16.58 -27.43 -8.04
CA LYS A 121 -15.12 -27.54 -8.17
C LYS A 121 -14.44 -26.88 -6.96
N SER A 122 -14.39 -27.60 -5.85
CA SER A 122 -13.99 -27.11 -4.53
C SER A 122 -12.60 -26.43 -4.45
N SER A 123 -11.68 -26.73 -5.37
CA SER A 123 -10.30 -26.24 -5.31
C SER A 123 -10.09 -24.85 -5.92
N GLY A 124 -10.96 -24.41 -6.85
CA GLY A 124 -10.71 -23.21 -7.64
C GLY A 124 -10.77 -21.91 -6.83
N PHE A 125 -11.79 -21.76 -5.98
CA PHE A 125 -11.90 -20.61 -5.10
C PHE A 125 -10.83 -20.65 -4.00
N LYS A 126 -10.62 -21.81 -3.39
CA LYS A 126 -9.60 -22.03 -2.36
C LYS A 126 -8.21 -21.59 -2.83
N HIS A 127 -7.82 -21.95 -4.05
CA HIS A 127 -6.54 -21.56 -4.63
C HIS A 127 -6.43 -20.04 -4.83
N ARG A 128 -7.47 -19.39 -5.36
CA ARG A 128 -7.49 -17.92 -5.53
C ARG A 128 -7.46 -17.16 -4.21
N SER A 129 -8.13 -17.68 -3.18
CA SER A 129 -8.06 -17.10 -1.82
C SER A 129 -6.66 -17.26 -1.21
N THR A 130 -6.00 -18.41 -1.38
CA THR A 130 -4.63 -18.60 -0.90
C THR A 130 -3.66 -17.65 -1.59
N ILE A 131 -3.78 -17.46 -2.90
CA ILE A 131 -2.98 -16.46 -3.63
C ILE A 131 -3.26 -15.06 -3.10
N ALA A 132 -4.51 -14.69 -2.83
CA ALA A 132 -4.85 -13.39 -2.24
C ALA A 132 -4.18 -13.15 -0.88
N VAL A 133 -4.04 -14.17 -0.03
CA VAL A 133 -3.35 -14.06 1.26
C VAL A 133 -1.87 -13.70 1.06
N LEU A 134 -1.21 -14.37 0.12
CA LEU A 134 0.21 -14.11 -0.19
C LEU A 134 0.40 -12.70 -0.77
N GLU A 135 -0.55 -12.24 -1.57
CA GLU A 135 -0.55 -10.86 -2.07
C GLU A 135 -0.79 -9.84 -0.97
N PHE A 136 -1.64 -10.16 0.01
CA PHE A 136 -1.90 -9.28 1.15
C PHE A 136 -0.65 -9.10 2.03
N GLN A 137 0.17 -10.13 2.15
CA GLN A 137 1.44 -10.11 2.88
C GLN A 137 2.58 -9.44 2.10
N SER A 138 2.45 -9.30 0.77
CA SER A 138 3.47 -8.67 -0.06
C SER A 138 3.35 -7.13 -0.02
N PRO A 139 4.48 -6.37 -0.04
CA PRO A 139 4.43 -4.91 -0.10
C PRO A 139 3.58 -4.45 -1.29
N ALA A 140 2.59 -3.62 -1.00
CA ALA A 140 1.41 -3.36 -1.83
C ALA A 140 1.69 -3.25 -3.35
N GLN A 141 0.87 -3.97 -4.14
CA GLN A 141 0.58 -3.73 -5.57
C GLN A 141 1.55 -4.28 -6.65
N GLN A 142 2.34 -5.33 -6.43
CA GLN A 142 3.14 -5.92 -7.53
C GLN A 142 2.38 -6.89 -8.47
N CYS A 143 1.16 -7.32 -8.14
CA CYS A 143 0.48 -8.40 -8.89
C CYS A 143 -0.12 -7.98 -10.24
N CYS A 144 -0.71 -6.79 -10.39
CA CYS A 144 -1.53 -6.46 -11.56
C CYS A 144 -0.74 -6.44 -12.89
N GLY A 145 0.59 -6.33 -12.85
CA GLY A 145 1.46 -6.49 -14.01
C GLY A 145 1.88 -7.94 -14.28
N ARG A 146 2.00 -8.78 -13.24
CA ARG A 146 2.58 -10.14 -13.35
C ARG A 146 1.56 -11.18 -13.79
N PHE A 147 0.31 -11.09 -13.35
CA PHE A 147 -0.74 -12.05 -13.76
C PHE A 147 -1.29 -11.83 -15.17
N ARG A 148 -1.10 -10.63 -15.76
CA ARG A 148 -1.50 -10.37 -17.14
C ARG A 148 -0.65 -11.15 -18.15
N LEU A 149 0.57 -11.54 -17.77
CA LEU A 149 1.51 -12.27 -18.63
C LEU A 149 1.37 -13.80 -18.56
N HIS A 150 0.81 -14.33 -17.46
CA HIS A 150 0.65 -15.77 -17.27
C HIS A 150 -0.80 -16.19 -17.53
N SER A 151 -1.15 -16.25 -18.82
CA SER A 151 -2.47 -16.68 -19.29
C SER A 151 -2.63 -18.20 -19.31
N SER A 152 -1.57 -18.97 -19.08
CA SER A 152 -1.59 -20.43 -19.09
C SER A 152 -1.77 -21.00 -17.67
N LEU A 153 -2.72 -21.92 -17.51
CA LEU A 153 -3.03 -22.58 -16.23
C LEU A 153 -1.88 -23.42 -15.68
N ASP A 154 -0.88 -23.77 -16.50
CA ASP A 154 0.22 -24.65 -16.12
C ASP A 154 1.37 -23.89 -15.44
N GLU A 155 1.63 -22.64 -15.81
CA GLU A 155 2.64 -21.81 -15.12
C GLU A 155 2.21 -21.41 -13.70
N LEU A 156 0.90 -21.28 -13.47
CA LEU A 156 0.33 -21.04 -12.14
C LEU A 156 0.52 -22.23 -11.20
N LYS A 157 0.48 -23.46 -11.72
CA LYS A 157 0.76 -24.66 -10.92
C LYS A 157 2.23 -24.69 -10.50
N THR A 158 3.14 -24.39 -11.43
CA THR A 158 4.59 -24.37 -11.15
C THR A 158 4.95 -23.29 -10.11
N PHE A 159 4.34 -22.10 -10.23
CA PHE A 159 4.50 -21.03 -9.24
C PHE A 159 3.93 -21.40 -7.87
N HIS A 160 2.77 -22.05 -7.82
CA HIS A 160 2.19 -22.54 -6.58
C HIS A 160 3.06 -23.61 -5.90
N THR A 161 3.68 -24.52 -6.65
CA THR A 161 4.57 -25.55 -6.10
C THR A 161 5.86 -24.95 -5.54
N SER A 162 6.49 -24.00 -6.25
CA SER A 162 7.67 -23.28 -5.74
C SER A 162 7.36 -22.46 -4.48
N ILE A 163 6.17 -21.86 -4.40
CA ILE A 163 5.76 -21.10 -3.22
C ILE A 163 5.40 -22.01 -2.04
N HIS A 164 4.76 -23.17 -2.29
CA HIS A 164 4.45 -24.13 -1.24
C HIS A 164 5.73 -24.71 -0.62
N GLN A 165 6.80 -24.87 -1.41
CA GLN A 165 8.14 -25.22 -0.93
C GLN A 165 8.78 -24.08 -0.12
N GLY A 166 8.63 -22.82 -0.55
CA GLY A 166 9.12 -21.65 0.19
C GLY A 166 8.41 -21.41 1.52
N LEU A 167 7.09 -21.61 1.59
CA LEU A 167 6.31 -21.53 2.83
C LEU A 167 6.64 -22.67 3.80
N TYR A 168 6.93 -23.88 3.30
CA TYR A 168 7.37 -24.99 4.14
C TYR A 168 8.75 -24.71 4.75
N ALA A 169 9.64 -24.03 4.03
CA ALA A 169 10.95 -23.61 4.53
C ALA A 169 10.84 -22.54 5.64
N LEU A 170 9.95 -21.55 5.47
CA LEU A 170 9.69 -20.52 6.50
C LEU A 170 8.97 -21.08 7.73
N GLY A 171 8.08 -22.07 7.55
CA GLY A 171 7.39 -22.74 8.64
C GLY A 171 8.30 -23.66 9.48
N GLN A 172 9.45 -24.10 8.96
CA GLN A 172 10.41 -24.89 9.75
C GLN A 172 11.30 -24.03 10.66
N GLU A 173 11.57 -22.78 10.31
CA GLU A 173 12.32 -21.87 11.19
C GLU A 173 11.50 -21.47 12.43
N GLU A 174 10.20 -21.23 12.29
CA GLU A 174 9.32 -20.87 13.42
C GLU A 174 9.08 -22.02 14.40
N THR A 175 9.14 -23.28 13.94
CA THR A 175 8.91 -24.45 14.82
C THR A 175 10.04 -24.75 15.80
N SER A 176 11.20 -24.07 15.70
CA SER A 176 12.33 -24.30 16.62
C SER A 176 12.27 -23.48 17.92
N VAL A 177 11.39 -22.47 18.03
CA VAL A 177 11.44 -21.49 19.16
C VAL A 177 10.23 -21.52 20.11
N THR A 178 9.15 -22.24 19.82
CA THR A 178 7.99 -22.31 20.76
C THR A 178 7.48 -23.71 21.01
N SER A 179 8.31 -24.55 21.63
CA SER A 179 7.85 -25.73 22.38
C SER A 179 7.73 -25.37 23.88
N LYS A 180 6.68 -24.63 24.24
CA LYS A 180 6.17 -24.63 25.62
C LYS A 180 4.69 -25.01 25.59
N ASN A 181 4.45 -26.24 26.05
CA ASN A 181 3.16 -26.91 26.17
C ASN A 181 2.11 -26.02 26.87
N ILE A 182 0.96 -25.85 26.23
CA ILE A 182 -0.28 -25.47 26.90
C ILE A 182 -1.23 -26.66 26.72
N ASP A 183 -1.47 -27.36 27.82
CA ASP A 183 -2.39 -28.49 27.94
C ASP A 183 -3.84 -28.01 27.80
N ARG A 184 -4.54 -28.50 26.78
CA ARG A 184 -5.92 -28.09 26.42
C ARG A 184 -6.98 -29.04 26.97
N THR A 185 -6.81 -29.56 28.18
CA THR A 185 -7.80 -30.45 28.83
C THR A 185 -8.59 -29.81 29.98
N LYS A 186 -8.46 -28.50 30.24
CA LYS A 186 -9.18 -27.82 31.34
C LYS A 186 -10.08 -26.64 30.92
N LEU A 187 -10.88 -26.79 29.87
CA LEU A 187 -11.79 -25.73 29.44
C LEU A 187 -13.26 -26.14 29.26
N TYR A 188 -13.63 -27.31 29.79
CA TYR A 188 -15.04 -27.70 29.94
C TYR A 188 -15.25 -28.47 31.25
N GLU A 189 -15.28 -27.75 32.36
CA GLU A 189 -16.08 -28.04 33.57
C GLU A 189 -16.53 -26.71 34.19
#